data_AF-D5BS40-F1
#
_entry.id   AF-D5BS40-F1
#
_cell.length_a   1.000
_cell.length_b   1.000
_cell.length_c   1.000
_cell.angle_alpha   90.00
_cell.angle_beta   90.00
_cell.angle_gamma   90.00
#
_symmetry.space_group_name_H-M   'P 1'
#
loop_
_entity.id
_entity.type
_entity.pdbx_description
1 polymer ?
#
loop_
_entity_poly.entity_id
_entity_poly.type
_entity_poly.pdbx_seq_one_letter_code
_entity_poly.pdbx_strand_id
1 'polypeptide(L)'
;MELTPIDSSMAMYEASKTKLPDENEDLRDAAEKFEAIFLHQFLKDARKTKLADDLFGSHAKSTYEDMLDQEHADIMSKKIDLGIAEALVRQFDKSAM
;
A
#
# COMPACT_ATOMS: atom_id res chain seq x y z
N MET A 1 -56.66 3.65 11.32
CA MET A 1 -55.53 2.76 10.95
C MET A 1 -54.30 3.65 10.98
N GLU A 2 -53.67 3.77 12.14
CA GLU A 2 -52.50 4.62 12.30
C GLU A 2 -51.30 3.93 11.66
N LEU A 3 -50.66 4.63 10.72
CA LEU A 3 -49.46 4.16 10.05
C LEU A 3 -48.31 4.29 11.05
N THR A 4 -47.76 3.15 11.49
CA THR A 4 -46.55 3.14 12.34
C THR A 4 -45.36 3.69 11.55
N PRO A 5 -44.48 4.52 12.17
CA PRO A 5 -43.30 5.02 11.50
C PRO A 5 -42.36 3.86 11.18
N ILE A 6 -41.93 3.75 9.92
CA ILE A 6 -40.92 2.79 9.49
C ILE A 6 -39.67 3.00 10.36
N ASP A 7 -39.24 1.92 11.02
CA ASP A 7 -38.11 1.87 11.93
C ASP A 7 -36.85 2.46 11.25
N SER A 8 -36.47 3.66 11.67
CA SER A 8 -35.31 4.39 11.15
C SER A 8 -33.99 3.65 11.37
N SER A 9 -33.95 2.66 12.29
CA SER A 9 -32.76 1.84 12.52
C SER A 9 -32.49 0.88 11.37
N MET A 10 -33.54 0.34 10.74
CA MET A 10 -33.43 -0.55 9.58
C MET A 10 -32.94 0.21 8.34
N ALA A 11 -33.42 1.44 8.14
CA ALA A 11 -32.98 2.31 7.05
C ALA A 11 -31.52 2.75 7.19
N MET A 12 -31.07 3.04 8.41
CA MET A 12 -29.66 3.37 8.70
C MET A 12 -28.73 2.15 8.53
N TYR A 13 -29.21 0.96 8.91
CA TYR A 13 -28.48 -0.30 8.73
C TYR A 13 -28.28 -0.64 7.25
N GLU A 14 -29.31 -0.50 6.42
CA GLU A 14 -29.25 -0.69 4.96
C GLU A 14 -28.36 0.35 4.26
N ALA A 15 -28.43 1.62 4.69
CA ALA A 15 -27.58 2.70 4.17
C ALA A 15 -26.09 2.50 4.50
N SER A 16 -25.76 1.86 5.63
CA SER A 16 -24.38 1.56 6.00
C SER A 16 -23.75 0.47 5.13
N LYS A 17 -24.56 -0.45 4.59
CA LYS A 17 -24.12 -1.56 3.71
C LYS A 17 -23.93 -1.16 2.25
N THR A 18 -24.49 -0.02 1.84
CA THR A 18 -24.50 0.45 0.45
C THR A 18 -23.50 1.58 0.19
N LYS A 19 -22.65 1.92 1.16
CA LYS A 19 -21.52 2.81 0.91
C LYS A 19 -20.57 2.11 -0.05
N LEU A 20 -20.56 2.56 -1.31
CA LEU A 20 -19.52 2.20 -2.27
C LEU A 20 -18.15 2.48 -1.63
N PRO A 21 -17.13 1.64 -1.87
CA PRO A 21 -15.78 1.91 -1.41
C PRO A 21 -15.41 3.35 -1.78
N ASP A 22 -14.80 4.08 -0.85
CA ASP A 22 -14.23 5.38 -1.20
C ASP A 22 -13.07 5.09 -2.17
N GLU A 23 -13.28 5.37 -3.46
CA GLU A 23 -12.27 5.09 -4.51
C GLU A 23 -10.91 5.71 -4.16
N ASN A 24 -10.91 6.79 -3.36
CA ASN A 24 -9.69 7.42 -2.87
C ASN A 24 -8.99 6.60 -1.78
N GLU A 25 -9.73 5.88 -0.93
CA GLU A 25 -9.17 5.00 0.10
C GLU A 25 -8.49 3.79 -0.55
N ASP A 26 -9.16 3.14 -1.51
CA ASP A 26 -8.58 2.03 -2.27
C ASP A 26 -7.35 2.46 -3.09
N LEU A 27 -7.40 3.65 -3.70
CA LEU A 27 -6.27 4.23 -4.44
C LEU A 27 -5.09 4.52 -3.51
N ARG A 28 -5.36 5.05 -2.31
CA ARG A 28 -4.33 5.35 -1.32
C ARG A 28 -3.67 4.09 -0.80
N ASP A 29 -4.44 3.06 -0.47
CA ASP A 29 -3.94 1.75 -0.05
C ASP A 29 -3.03 1.12 -1.12
N ALA A 30 -3.43 1.21 -2.40
CA ALA A 30 -2.62 0.73 -3.51
C ALA A 30 -1.33 1.55 -3.68
N ALA A 31 -1.41 2.86 -3.52
CA ALA A 31 -0.26 3.77 -3.64
C ALA A 31 0.76 3.56 -2.52
N GLU A 32 0.32 3.32 -1.28
CA GLU A 32 1.20 2.98 -0.15
C GLU A 32 1.93 1.64 -0.36
N LYS A 33 1.22 0.62 -0.87
CA LYS A 33 1.84 -0.66 -1.26
C LYS A 33 2.86 -0.50 -2.38
N PHE A 34 2.57 0.37 -3.34
CA PHE A 34 3.51 0.66 -4.42
C PHE A 34 4.79 1.31 -3.88
N GLU A 35 4.67 2.24 -2.94
CA GLU A 35 5.84 2.87 -2.30
C GLU A 35 6.72 1.84 -1.57
N ALA A 36 6.12 0.85 -0.89
CA ALA A 36 6.86 -0.27 -0.30
C ALA A 36 7.60 -1.10 -1.35
N ILE A 37 6.96 -1.42 -2.48
CA ILE A 37 7.59 -2.15 -3.60
C ILE A 37 8.75 -1.35 -4.18
N PHE A 38 8.57 -0.04 -4.35
CA PHE A 38 9.61 0.86 -4.84
C PHE A 38 10.81 0.89 -3.90
N LEU A 39 10.58 1.04 -2.59
CA LEU A 39 11.64 1.03 -1.58
C LEU A 39 12.39 -0.30 -1.56
N HIS A 40 11.68 -1.42 -1.65
CA HIS A 40 12.30 -2.74 -1.78
C HIS A 40 13.21 -2.82 -3.02
N GLN A 41 12.73 -2.36 -4.18
CA GLN A 41 13.52 -2.35 -5.41
C GLN A 41 14.75 -1.45 -5.29
N PHE A 42 14.61 -0.28 -4.66
CA PHE A 42 15.72 0.62 -4.37
C PHE A 42 16.78 -0.03 -3.49
N LEU A 43 16.39 -0.68 -2.39
CA LEU A 43 17.31 -1.40 -1.49
C LEU A 43 18.03 -2.53 -2.20
N LYS A 44 17.30 -3.29 -3.03
CA LYS A 44 17.85 -4.36 -3.85
C LYS A 44 18.91 -3.85 -4.81
N ASP A 45 18.65 -2.74 -5.50
CA ASP A 45 19.61 -2.15 -6.44
C ASP A 45 20.81 -1.50 -5.73
N ALA A 46 20.60 -0.91 -4.55
CA ALA A 46 21.68 -0.43 -3.70
C ALA A 46 22.64 -1.58 -3.30
N ARG A 47 22.13 -2.76 -2.92
CA ARG A 47 22.94 -3.94 -2.59
C ARG A 47 23.63 -4.57 -3.81
N LYS A 48 23.06 -4.46 -5.01
CA LYS A 48 23.72 -4.92 -6.25
C LYS A 48 24.97 -4.10 -6.56
N THR A 49 25.02 -2.85 -6.10
CA THR A 49 26.21 -1.98 -6.20
C THR A 49 27.23 -2.40 -5.14
N LYS A 50 27.77 -3.62 -5.28
CA LYS A 50 28.69 -4.21 -4.32
C LYS A 50 30.06 -3.52 -4.41
N LEU A 51 30.66 -3.22 -3.26
CA LEU A 51 32.05 -2.70 -3.16
C LEU A 51 33.11 -3.81 -3.27
N ALA A 52 32.71 -5.07 -3.14
CA ALA A 52 33.56 -6.25 -3.22
C ALA A 52 32.77 -7.46 -3.73
N ASP A 53 33.48 -8.45 -4.29
CA ASP A 53 32.86 -9.69 -4.75
C ASP A 53 32.27 -10.50 -3.59
N ASP A 54 31.23 -11.25 -3.91
CA ASP A 54 30.49 -12.05 -2.93
C ASP A 54 31.28 -13.30 -2.56
N LEU A 55 32.09 -13.21 -1.50
CA LEU A 55 32.97 -14.30 -1.04
C LEU A 55 32.18 -15.54 -0.55
N PHE A 56 30.89 -15.40 -0.26
CA PHE A 56 30.02 -16.47 0.27
C PHE A 56 28.64 -16.53 -0.40
N GLY A 57 28.53 -16.02 -1.62
CA GLY A 57 27.24 -15.92 -2.33
C GLY A 57 26.63 -17.29 -2.61
N SER A 58 25.47 -17.57 -2.01
CA SER A 58 24.64 -18.74 -2.35
C SER A 58 23.24 -18.29 -2.75
N HIS A 59 22.57 -19.05 -3.63
CA HIS A 59 21.20 -18.75 -4.05
C HIS A 59 20.24 -18.71 -2.85
N ALA A 60 20.38 -19.64 -1.90
CA ALA A 60 19.59 -19.67 -0.67
C ALA A 60 19.77 -18.41 0.19
N LYS A 61 21.01 -17.89 0.32
CA LYS A 61 21.28 -16.63 1.01
C LYS A 61 20.59 -15.46 0.31
N SER A 62 20.69 -15.39 -1.02
CA SER A 62 20.05 -14.32 -1.81
C SER A 62 18.52 -14.32 -1.63
N THR A 63 17.88 -15.49 -1.60
CA THR A 63 16.44 -15.59 -1.36
C THR A 63 16.06 -15.10 0.03
N TYR A 64 16.82 -15.47 1.06
CA TYR A 64 16.56 -15.00 2.42
C TYR A 64 16.77 -13.48 2.55
N GLU A 65 17.82 -12.94 1.92
CA GLU A 65 18.08 -11.50 1.89
C GLU A 65 16.96 -10.73 1.18
N ASP A 66 16.47 -11.24 0.05
CA ASP A 66 15.31 -10.66 -0.67
C ASP A 66 14.06 -10.62 0.23
N MET A 67 13.75 -11.73 0.93
CA MET A 67 12.61 -11.77 1.85
C MET A 67 12.77 -10.78 3.02
N LEU A 68 13.97 -10.68 3.58
CA LEU A 68 14.27 -9.73 4.66
C LEU A 68 14.13 -8.28 4.18
N ASP A 69 14.63 -7.98 2.98
CA ASP A 69 14.53 -6.64 2.40
C ASP A 69 13.08 -6.26 2.10
N GLN A 70 12.24 -7.22 1.69
CA GLN A 70 10.80 -7.00 1.51
C GLN A 70 10.10 -6.61 2.82
N GLU A 71 10.36 -7.33 3.93
CA GLU A 71 9.79 -7.00 5.25
C GLU A 71 10.30 -5.65 5.76
N HIS A 72 11.59 -5.38 5.59
CA HIS A 72 12.15 -4.08 5.93
C HIS A 72 11.52 -2.96 5.12
N ALA A 73 11.31 -3.14 3.82
CA ALA A 73 10.67 -2.15 2.97
C ALA A 73 9.22 -1.85 3.40
N ASP A 74 8.43 -2.87 3.78
CA ASP A 74 7.06 -2.67 4.26
C ASP A 74 7.01 -1.91 5.61
N ILE A 75 7.94 -2.22 6.51
CA ILE A 75 8.02 -1.51 7.81
C ILE A 75 8.55 -0.08 7.62
N MET A 76 9.52 0.10 6.72
CA MET A 76 10.16 1.40 6.49
C MET A 76 9.30 2.34 5.66
N SER A 77 8.55 1.87 4.67
CA SER A 77 7.64 2.73 3.89
C SER A 77 6.59 3.40 4.79
N LYS A 78 6.15 2.72 5.85
CA LYS A 78 5.24 3.29 6.87
C LYS A 78 5.87 4.35 7.76
N LYS A 79 7.21 4.42 7.82
CA LYS A 79 7.96 5.34 8.70
C LYS A 79 8.65 6.47 7.94
N ILE A 80 9.06 6.19 6.71
CA ILE A 80 9.77 7.08 5.81
C ILE A 80 8.78 7.45 4.71
N ASP A 81 8.21 8.64 4.83
CA ASP A 81 7.37 9.19 3.77
C ASP A 81 8.28 9.66 2.61
N LEU A 82 8.23 8.93 1.49
CA LEU A 82 8.94 9.28 0.27
C LEU A 82 8.10 10.20 -0.63
N GLY A 83 6.83 10.43 -0.28
CA GLY A 83 5.87 11.23 -1.05
C GLY A 83 5.44 10.61 -2.37
N ILE A 84 5.78 9.33 -2.63
CA ILE A 84 5.41 8.65 -3.87
C ILE A 84 3.93 8.29 -3.83
N ALA A 85 3.46 7.76 -2.69
CA ALA A 85 2.05 7.41 -2.53
C ALA A 85 1.14 8.64 -2.73
N GLU A 86 1.48 9.77 -2.09
CA GLU A 86 0.76 11.04 -2.24
C GLU A 86 0.83 11.59 -3.67
N ALA A 87 1.96 11.44 -4.35
CA ALA A 87 2.09 11.85 -5.74
C ALA A 87 1.22 11.01 -6.69
N LEU A 88 1.10 9.72 -6.43
CA LEU A 88 0.22 8.82 -7.19
C LEU A 88 -1.25 9.20 -6.97
N VAL A 89 -1.70 9.30 -5.70
CA VAL A 89 -3.07 9.70 -5.37
C VAL A 89 -3.42 11.00 -6.08
N ARG A 90 -2.61 12.06 -5.91
CA ARG A 90 -2.82 13.36 -6.56
C ARG A 90 -2.88 13.27 -8.10
N GLN A 91 -2.10 12.40 -8.72
CA GLN A 91 -2.06 12.25 -10.17
C GLN A 91 -3.33 11.55 -10.69
N PHE A 92 -3.80 10.53 -9.99
CA PHE A 92 -5.00 9.79 -10.37
C PHE A 92 -6.28 10.54 -10.01
N ASP A 93 -6.30 11.28 -8.90
CA ASP A 93 -7.39 12.20 -8.55
C ASP A 93 -7.61 13.26 -9.63
N LYS A 94 -6.52 13.90 -10.09
CA LYS A 94 -6.59 14.87 -11.20
C LYS A 94 -7.00 14.25 -12.52
N SER A 95 -6.74 12.96 -12.71
CA SER A 95 -7.12 12.24 -13.93
C SER A 95 -8.57 11.75 -13.91
N ALA A 96 -9.16 11.58 -12.72
CA ALA A 96 -10.55 11.17 -12.53
C ALA A 96 -11.54 12.36 -12.61
N MET A 97 -11.02 13.60 -12.63
CA MET A 97 -11.75 14.86 -12.63
C MET A 97 -11.83 15.48 -14.04
#